data_AF-A0A433MH39-F1
#
_entry.id   AF-A0A433MH39-F1
#
_cell.length_a   1.000
_cell.length_b   1.000
_cell.length_c   1.000
_cell.angle_alpha   90.00
_cell.angle_beta   90.00
_cell.angle_gamma   90.00
#
_symmetry.space_group_name_H-M   'P 1'
#
loop_
_entity.id
_entity.type
_entity.pdbx_description
1 polymer ?
#
loop_
_entity_poly.entity_id
_entity_poly.type
_entity_poly.pdbx_seq_one_letter_code
_entity_poly.pdbx_strand_id
1 'polypeptide(L)'
;MVKGIRALIVGLIGAIVLCGFGYFRDWQLTRQTMQAIERCEAEGARERQRSGLDIRLFCNVLEIDELREQRKPLVGVQQEISDLLEEARRRAPYLWYVVAVFFLMVFAIPYLWYFLLRRLREVRDALAGKEA
;
A
#
# COMPACT_ATOMS: atom_id res chain seq x y z
N MET A 1 -19.08 -25.36 18.47
CA MET A 1 -18.12 -24.38 17.88
C MET A 1 -18.49 -24.17 16.42
N VAL A 2 -18.90 -22.96 16.03
CA VAL A 2 -19.51 -22.69 14.72
C VAL A 2 -18.46 -22.85 13.62
N LYS A 3 -18.69 -23.74 12.63
CA LYS A 3 -17.77 -23.98 11.50
C LYS A 3 -17.37 -22.68 10.78
N GLY A 4 -18.26 -21.68 10.74
CA GLY A 4 -18.01 -20.36 10.16
C GLY A 4 -17.02 -19.46 10.92
N ILE A 5 -16.85 -19.61 12.24
CA ILE A 5 -15.90 -18.79 13.01
C ILE A 5 -14.45 -19.11 12.60
N ARG A 6 -14.15 -20.39 12.34
CA ARG A 6 -12.80 -20.79 11.90
C ARG A 6 -12.45 -20.18 10.54
N ALA A 7 -13.40 -20.16 9.60
CA ALA A 7 -13.21 -19.52 8.30
C ALA A 7 -12.98 -18.00 8.44
N LEU A 8 -13.73 -17.34 9.31
CA LEU A 8 -13.57 -15.90 9.57
C LEU A 8 -12.21 -15.58 10.22
N ILE A 9 -11.74 -16.40 11.17
CA ILE A 9 -10.41 -16.23 11.79
C ILE A 9 -9.31 -16.37 10.74
N VAL A 10 -9.38 -17.37 9.86
CA VAL A 10 -8.41 -17.55 8.76
C VAL A 10 -8.44 -16.35 7.81
N GLY A 11 -9.63 -15.87 7.45
CA GLY A 11 -9.82 -14.66 6.65
C GLY A 11 -9.17 -13.42 7.28
N LEU A 12 -9.39 -13.22 8.59
CA LEU A 12 -8.83 -12.09 9.34
C LEU A 12 -7.30 -12.14 9.40
N ILE A 13 -6.72 -13.30 9.75
CA ILE A 13 -5.28 -13.48 9.81
C ILE A 13 -4.65 -13.24 8.43
N GLY A 14 -5.24 -13.81 7.37
CA GLY A 14 -4.79 -13.61 6.00
C GLY A 14 -4.82 -12.14 5.58
N ALA A 15 -5.89 -11.41 5.92
CA ALA A 15 -6.00 -9.98 5.63
C ALA A 15 -4.93 -9.16 6.38
N ILE A 16 -4.67 -9.45 7.66
CA ILE A 16 -3.61 -8.80 8.45
C ILE A 16 -2.24 -9.02 7.80
N VAL A 17 -1.94 -10.25 7.38
CA VAL A 17 -0.67 -10.59 6.72
C VAL A 17 -0.52 -9.83 5.39
N LEU A 18 -1.58 -9.77 4.57
CA LEU A 18 -1.55 -9.04 3.30
C LEU A 18 -1.35 -7.54 3.49
N CYS A 19 -2.04 -6.94 4.46
CA CYS A 19 -1.85 -5.53 4.82
C CYS A 19 -0.42 -5.28 5.33
N GLY A 20 0.09 -6.15 6.20
CA GLY A 20 1.46 -6.05 6.72
C GLY A 20 2.51 -6.16 5.61
N PHE A 21 2.31 -7.07 4.66
CA PHE A 21 3.20 -7.21 3.51
C PHE A 21 3.16 -5.98 2.59
N GLY A 22 1.96 -5.45 2.31
CA GLY A 22 1.80 -4.21 1.56
C GLY A 22 2.51 -3.04 2.22
N TYR A 23 2.31 -2.87 3.53
CA TYR A 23 2.97 -1.83 4.32
C TYR A 23 4.49 -1.97 4.34
N PHE A 24 5.01 -3.19 4.54
CA PHE A 24 6.45 -3.43 4.56
C PHE A 24 7.12 -3.10 3.23
N ARG A 25 6.48 -3.45 2.11
CA ARG A 25 6.97 -3.15 0.77
C ARG A 25 6.96 -1.65 0.48
N ASP A 26 5.90 -0.96 0.90
CA ASP A 26 5.79 0.50 0.81
C ASP A 26 6.90 1.19 1.61
N TRP A 27 7.08 0.77 2.87
CA TRP A 27 8.14 1.27 3.75
C TRP A 27 9.54 1.08 3.16
N GLN A 28 9.83 -0.09 2.58
CA GLN A 28 11.12 -0.36 1.95
C GLN A 28 11.37 0.59 0.77
N LEU A 29 10.35 0.87 -0.04
CA LEU A 29 10.47 1.78 -1.17
C LEU A 29 10.70 3.22 -0.70
N THR A 30 9.95 3.68 0.30
CA THR A 30 10.15 5.00 0.92
C THR A 30 11.58 5.16 1.45
N ARG A 31 12.13 4.12 2.08
CA ARG A 31 13.52 4.13 2.58
C ARG A 31 14.54 4.30 1.46
N GLN A 32 14.36 3.60 0.33
CA GLN A 32 15.25 3.71 -0.82
C GLN A 32 15.20 5.10 -1.44
N THR A 33 13.99 5.67 -1.61
CA THR A 33 13.83 7.02 -2.15
C THR A 33 14.49 8.06 -1.24
N MET A 34 14.32 7.96 0.09
CA MET A 34 14.98 8.87 1.04
C MET A 34 16.49 8.80 0.96
N GLN A 35 17.06 7.59 0.87
CA GLN A 35 18.51 7.42 0.71
C GLN A 35 19.04 8.01 -0.61
N ALA A 36 18.27 7.90 -1.70
CA ALA A 36 18.64 8.50 -2.98
C ALA A 36 18.59 10.03 -2.93
N ILE A 37 17.59 10.60 -2.24
CA ILE A 37 17.49 12.06 -2.02
C ILE A 37 18.68 12.56 -1.20
N GLU A 38 19.01 11.89 -0.09
CA GLU A 38 20.17 12.26 0.75
C GLU A 38 21.48 12.25 -0.06
N ARG A 39 21.66 11.26 -0.96
CA ARG A 39 22.82 11.21 -1.87
C ARG A 39 22.81 12.38 -2.86
N CYS A 40 21.66 12.71 -3.44
CA CYS A 40 21.53 13.84 -4.35
C CYS A 40 21.90 15.16 -3.67
N GLU A 41 21.41 15.38 -2.44
CA GLU A 41 21.73 16.58 -1.66
C GLU A 41 23.23 16.66 -1.31
N ALA A 42 23.83 15.52 -0.93
CA ALA A 42 25.26 15.45 -0.65
C ALA A 42 26.13 15.72 -1.88
N GLU A 43 25.74 15.21 -3.05
CA GLU A 43 26.43 15.48 -4.33
C GLU A 43 26.26 16.93 -4.76
N GLY A 44 25.04 17.47 -4.68
CA GLY A 44 24.77 18.88 -4.98
C GLY A 44 25.56 19.84 -4.08
N ALA A 45 25.71 19.51 -2.80
CA ALA A 45 26.56 20.30 -1.88
C ALA A 45 28.04 20.27 -2.27
N ARG A 46 28.56 19.12 -2.71
CA ARG A 46 29.96 18.97 -3.16
C ARG A 46 30.22 19.72 -4.46
N GLU A 47 29.29 19.68 -5.41
CA GLU A 47 29.43 20.40 -6.68
C GLU A 47 29.37 21.91 -6.49
N ARG A 48 28.50 22.44 -5.62
CA ARG A 48 28.49 23.88 -5.29
C ARG A 48 29.82 24.35 -4.72
N GLN A 49 30.44 23.56 -3.84
CA GLN A 49 31.75 23.88 -3.29
C GLN A 49 32.87 23.84 -4.35
N ARG A 50 32.80 22.90 -5.29
CA ARG A 50 33.86 22.69 -6.30
C ARG A 50 33.78 23.69 -7.45
N SER A 51 32.58 24.01 -7.91
CA SER A 51 32.37 24.78 -9.14
C SER A 51 32.27 26.29 -8.89
N GLY A 52 32.01 26.72 -7.65
CA GLY A 52 31.79 28.14 -7.31
C GLY A 52 30.53 28.76 -7.97
N LEU A 53 29.82 27.96 -8.76
CA LEU A 53 28.55 28.29 -9.43
C LEU A 53 27.42 27.62 -8.65
N ASP A 54 26.30 28.32 -8.49
CA ASP A 54 25.08 27.79 -7.87
C ASP A 54 24.34 26.86 -8.85
N ILE A 55 25.00 25.76 -9.24
CA ILE A 55 24.34 24.70 -9.99
C ILE A 55 23.36 24.04 -9.01
N ARG A 56 22.07 24.34 -9.19
CA ARG A 56 20.99 23.71 -8.42
C ARG A 56 20.72 22.33 -8.98
N LEU A 57 21.26 21.29 -8.34
CA LEU A 57 20.71 19.95 -8.48
C LEU A 57 19.29 19.94 -7.89
N PHE A 58 18.33 19.50 -8.70
CA PHE A 58 16.97 19.24 -8.25
C PHE A 58 16.94 17.89 -7.55
N CYS A 59 16.78 17.91 -6.23
CA CYS A 59 16.69 16.71 -5.39
C CYS A 59 15.30 16.51 -4.81
N ASN A 60 14.38 17.47 -5.02
CA ASN A 60 13.00 17.33 -4.62
C ASN A 60 12.24 16.45 -5.61
N VAL A 61 11.45 15.52 -5.09
CA VAL A 61 10.63 14.60 -5.86
C VAL A 61 9.70 15.32 -6.84
N LEU A 62 9.06 16.41 -6.41
CA LEU A 62 8.15 17.18 -7.27
C LEU A 62 8.89 17.82 -8.46
N GLU A 63 10.06 18.39 -8.21
CA GLU A 63 10.87 19.04 -9.23
C GLU A 63 11.39 18.02 -10.25
N ILE A 64 11.79 16.83 -9.78
CA ILE A 64 12.23 15.74 -10.65
C ILE A 64 11.08 15.24 -11.54
N ASP A 65 9.86 15.14 -11.01
CA ASP A 65 8.68 14.73 -11.79
C ASP A 65 8.34 15.78 -12.87
N GLU A 66 8.43 17.08 -12.54
CA GLU A 66 8.24 18.17 -13.51
C GLU A 66 9.30 18.15 -14.63
N LEU A 67 10.59 17.94 -14.28
CA LEU A 67 11.66 17.83 -15.27
C LEU A 67 11.47 16.65 -16.20
N ARG A 68 10.96 15.55 -15.66
CA ARG A 68 10.62 14.35 -16.42
C ARG A 68 9.45 14.60 -17.37
N GLU A 69 8.40 15.28 -16.92
CA GLU A 69 7.26 15.66 -17.76
C GLU A 69 7.70 16.57 -18.91
N GLN A 70 8.66 17.46 -18.65
CA GLN A 70 9.33 18.29 -19.64
C GLN A 70 10.35 17.54 -20.52
N ARG A 71 10.52 16.22 -20.35
CA ARG A 71 11.50 15.37 -21.05
C ARG A 71 12.94 15.89 -21.01
N LYS A 72 13.31 16.58 -19.93
CA LYS A 72 14.71 17.01 -19.76
C LYS A 72 15.58 15.81 -19.42
N PRO A 73 16.82 15.76 -19.93
CA PRO A 73 17.73 14.65 -19.62
C PRO A 73 18.07 14.69 -18.13
N LEU A 74 17.68 13.63 -17.41
CA LEU A 74 18.08 13.36 -16.04
C LEU A 74 19.34 12.50 -16.09
N VAL A 75 20.35 12.84 -15.30
CA VAL A 75 21.62 12.11 -15.25
C VAL A 75 22.01 11.79 -13.81
N GLY A 76 22.68 10.67 -13.61
CA GLY A 76 23.18 10.25 -12.30
C GLY A 76 22.05 9.97 -11.30
N VAL A 77 22.19 10.51 -10.08
CA VAL A 77 21.25 10.24 -8.96
C VAL A 77 19.83 10.74 -9.24
N GLN A 78 19.66 11.76 -10.09
CA GLN A 78 18.32 12.22 -10.49
C GLN A 78 17.56 11.16 -11.31
N GLN A 79 18.28 10.38 -12.12
CA GLN A 79 17.69 9.28 -12.86
C GLN A 79 17.27 8.15 -11.92
N GLU A 80 18.11 7.81 -10.94
CA GLU A 80 17.80 6.80 -9.91
C GLU A 80 16.53 7.16 -9.13
N ILE A 81 16.38 8.43 -8.72
CA ILE A 81 15.15 8.89 -8.05
C ILE A 81 13.94 8.77 -8.99
N SER A 82 14.09 9.12 -10.27
CA SER A 82 13.01 9.04 -11.25
C SER A 82 12.55 7.60 -11.53
N ASP A 83 13.49 6.65 -11.53
CA ASP A 83 13.21 5.23 -11.73
C ASP A 83 12.47 4.65 -10.51
N LEU A 84 12.91 4.99 -9.29
CA LEU A 84 12.22 4.61 -8.05
C LEU A 84 10.79 5.19 -7.99
N LEU A 85 10.61 6.42 -8.48
CA LEU A 85 9.30 7.05 -8.54
C LEU A 85 8.36 6.34 -9.53
N GLU A 86 8.90 5.93 -10.67
CA GLU A 86 8.14 5.17 -11.65
C GLU A 86 7.74 3.80 -11.11
N GLU A 87 8.65 3.13 -10.41
CA GLU A 87 8.36 1.85 -9.79
C GLU A 87 7.30 1.98 -8.69
N ALA A 88 7.32 3.06 -7.90
CA ALA A 88 6.27 3.39 -6.95
C ALA A 88 4.91 3.58 -7.64
N ARG A 89 4.88 4.32 -8.75
CA ARG A 89 3.66 4.62 -9.51
C ARG A 89 3.09 3.36 -10.18
N ARG A 90 3.95 2.51 -10.75
CA ARG A 90 3.55 1.24 -11.39
C ARG A 90 3.08 0.19 -10.39
N ARG A 91 3.66 0.14 -9.19
CA ARG A 91 3.31 -0.89 -8.19
C ARG A 91 1.91 -0.76 -7.61
N ALA A 92 1.20 0.36 -7.84
CA ALA A 92 -0.20 0.54 -7.44
C ALA A 92 -0.45 0.03 -6.00
N PRO A 93 0.11 0.69 -4.97
CA PRO A 93 0.16 0.18 -3.60
C PRO A 93 -1.22 -0.19 -3.04
N TYR A 94 -2.28 0.44 -3.55
CA TYR A 94 -3.68 0.13 -3.24
C TYR A 94 -4.09 -1.32 -3.56
N LEU A 95 -3.44 -2.00 -4.52
CA LEU A 95 -3.80 -3.36 -4.93
C LEU A 95 -3.72 -4.35 -3.78
N TRP A 96 -2.70 -4.26 -2.92
CA TRP A 96 -2.56 -5.15 -1.76
C TRP A 96 -3.70 -4.97 -0.76
N TYR A 97 -4.12 -3.72 -0.54
CA TYR A 97 -5.26 -3.42 0.34
C TYR A 97 -6.58 -3.88 -0.27
N VAL A 98 -6.77 -3.71 -1.60
CA VAL A 98 -7.94 -4.22 -2.32
C VAL A 98 -8.03 -5.74 -2.22
N VAL A 99 -6.91 -6.45 -2.43
CA VAL A 99 -6.84 -7.91 -2.28
C VAL A 99 -7.13 -8.34 -0.84
N ALA A 100 -6.60 -7.62 0.16
CA ALA A 100 -6.88 -7.92 1.57
C ALA A 100 -8.37 -7.76 1.92
N VAL A 101 -9.02 -6.69 1.45
CA VAL A 101 -10.47 -6.46 1.65
C VAL A 101 -11.28 -7.54 0.94
N PHE A 102 -10.94 -7.86 -0.31
CA PHE A 102 -11.62 -8.90 -1.07
C PHE A 102 -11.49 -10.26 -0.38
N PHE A 103 -10.30 -10.59 0.10
CA PHE A 103 -10.05 -11.80 0.86
C PHE A 103 -10.92 -11.85 2.11
N LEU A 104 -10.96 -10.78 2.91
CA LEU A 104 -11.79 -10.71 4.10
C LEU A 104 -13.28 -10.88 3.77
N MET A 105 -13.78 -10.24 2.70
CA MET A 105 -15.16 -10.38 2.24
C MET A 105 -15.51 -11.84 1.89
N VAL A 106 -14.65 -12.51 1.10
CA VAL A 106 -14.87 -13.91 0.69
C VAL A 106 -14.99 -14.84 1.90
N PHE A 107 -14.17 -14.63 2.93
CA PHE A 107 -14.22 -15.43 4.16
C PHE A 107 -15.32 -14.98 5.15
N ALA A 108 -15.77 -13.73 5.08
CA ALA A 108 -16.86 -13.23 5.91
C ALA A 108 -18.25 -13.66 5.40
N ILE A 109 -18.44 -13.78 4.08
CA ILE A 109 -19.72 -14.21 3.47
C ILE A 109 -20.29 -15.50 4.08
N PRO A 110 -19.56 -16.62 4.22
CA PRO A 110 -20.13 -17.85 4.79
C PRO A 110 -20.52 -17.70 6.26
N TYR A 111 -19.81 -16.87 7.02
CA TYR A 111 -20.16 -16.56 8.40
C TYR A 111 -21.45 -15.70 8.46
N LEU A 112 -21.51 -14.63 7.67
CA LEU A 112 -22.68 -13.75 7.55
C LEU A 112 -23.92 -14.53 7.12
N TRP A 113 -23.77 -15.40 6.11
CA TRP A 113 -24.85 -16.25 5.63
C TRP A 113 -25.41 -17.17 6.73
N TYR A 114 -24.52 -17.86 7.45
CA TYR A 114 -24.94 -18.72 8.56
C TYR A 114 -25.61 -17.93 9.69
N PHE A 115 -25.07 -16.76 10.03
CA PHE A 115 -25.63 -15.89 11.06
C PHE A 115 -27.03 -15.38 10.68
N LEU A 116 -27.21 -14.93 9.43
CA LEU A 116 -28.49 -14.47 8.91
C LEU A 116 -29.53 -15.59 8.89
N LEU A 117 -29.17 -16.79 8.43
CA LEU A 117 -30.07 -17.95 8.45
C LEU A 117 -30.48 -18.33 9.87
N ARG A 118 -29.57 -18.24 10.84
CA ARG A 118 -29.89 -18.49 12.25
C ARG A 118 -30.86 -17.44 12.79
N ARG A 119 -30.60 -16.16 12.56
CA ARG A 119 -31.48 -15.07 12.97
C ARG A 119 -32.86 -15.16 12.33
N LEU A 120 -32.94 -15.51 11.04
CA LEU A 120 -34.21 -15.74 10.35
C LEU A 120 -35.01 -16.89 10.97
N ARG A 121 -34.36 -17.97 11.42
CA ARG A 121 -35.05 -19.05 12.14
C ARG A 121 -35.55 -18.58 13.51
N GLU A 122 -34.72 -17.87 14.28
CA GLU A 122 -35.13 -17.32 15.58
C GLU A 122 -36.33 -16.38 15.44
N VAL A 123 -36.31 -15.48 14.45
CA VAL A 123 -37.43 -14.56 14.17
C VAL A 123 -38.67 -15.33 13.70
N ARG A 124 -38.50 -16.32 12.81
CA ARG A 124 -39.62 -17.14 12.35
C ARG A 124 -40.24 -17.95 13.49
N ASP A 125 -39.42 -18.51 14.37
CA ASP A 125 -39.87 -19.32 15.50
C ASP A 125 -40.60 -18.45 16.53
N ALA A 126 -40.12 -17.23 16.79
CA ALA A 126 -40.83 -16.21 17.59
C ALA A 126 -42.17 -15.81 16.96
N LEU A 127 -42.22 -15.56 15.65
CA LEU A 127 -43.47 -15.24 14.93
C LEU A 127 -44.45 -16.42 14.88
N ALA A 128 -43.95 -17.66 14.88
CA ALA A 128 -44.76 -18.88 14.90
C ALA A 128 -45.28 -19.23 16.31
N GLY A 129 -44.98 -18.42 17.33
CA GLY A 129 -45.34 -18.70 18.72
C GLY A 129 -44.64 -19.93 19.30
N LYS A 130 -43.56 -20.40 18.66
CA LYS A 130 -42.70 -21.47 19.17
C LYS A 130 -41.61 -20.86 20.04
N GLU A 131 -42.03 -20.23 21.13
CA GLU A 131 -41.13 -19.95 22.23
C GLU A 131 -41.25 -21.13 23.21
N ALA A 132 -40.16 -21.89 23.35
CA ALA A 132 -39.93 -22.85 24.44
C ALA A 132 -38.56 -22.57 25.02
#